data_AF-A0A7C7KS01-F1
#
_entry.id   AF-A0A7C7KS01-F1
#
_cell.length_a   1.000
_cell.length_b   1.000
_cell.length_c   1.000
_cell.angle_alpha   90.00
_cell.angle_beta   90.00
_cell.angle_gamma   90.00
#
_symmetry.space_group_name_H-M   'P 1'
#
loop_
_entity.id
_entity.type
_entity.pdbx_description
1 polymer ?
#
loop_
_entity_poly.entity_id
_entity_poly.type
_entity_poly.pdbx_seq_one_letter_code
_entity_poly.pdbx_strand_id
1 'polypeptide(L)' 'MGTPKCKEVSHIFKTGGGKKLASEYNLPFLGQIPLDPEVVDLEDKGRPPIIFAPESEFSKAFEKIVSNLNIEE' A
#
# COMPACT_ATOMS: atom_id res chain seq x y z
N MET A 1 15.49 17.15 -18.99
CA MET A 1 14.18 16.81 -18.41
C MET A 1 14.44 16.02 -17.14
N GLY A 2 14.59 16.69 -16.01
CA GLY A 2 14.96 16.04 -14.76
C GLY A 2 14.33 16.80 -13.61
N THR A 3 13.28 16.26 -13.04
CA THR A 3 12.77 16.70 -11.74
C THR A 3 13.23 15.67 -10.70
N PRO A 4 14.10 16.06 -9.76
CA PRO A 4 14.65 15.17 -8.77
C PRO A 4 13.69 15.05 -7.59
N LYS A 5 13.62 13.85 -7.01
CA LYS A 5 12.94 13.52 -5.74
C LYS A 5 11.40 13.52 -5.78
N CYS A 6 10.84 12.33 -5.96
CA CYS A 6 9.54 11.98 -5.38
C CYS A 6 9.72 10.64 -4.65
N LYS A 7 10.36 10.69 -3.47
CA LYS A 7 10.18 9.69 -2.41
C LYS A 7 9.12 10.19 -1.42
N GLU A 8 8.08 10.82 -1.95
CA GLU A 8 6.97 11.34 -1.18
C GLU A 8 5.74 10.62 -1.71
N VAL A 9 4.92 10.08 -0.81
CA VAL A 9 3.70 9.36 -1.18
C VAL A 9 2.82 10.32 -1.98
N SER A 10 2.78 10.12 -3.29
CA SER A 10 2.06 11.04 -4.17
C SER A 10 0.57 10.76 -4.04
N HIS A 11 -0.15 11.65 -3.34
CA HIS A 11 -1.61 11.62 -3.26
C HIS A 11 -2.23 12.15 -4.55
N ILE A 12 -1.99 11.47 -5.67
CA ILE A 12 -2.60 11.77 -6.97
C ILE A 12 -4.14 11.65 -6.96
N PHE A 13 -4.68 10.90 -5.99
CA PHE A 13 -6.12 10.79 -5.74
C PHE A 13 -6.45 11.28 -4.32
N LYS A 14 -7.70 11.72 -4.13
CA LYS A 14 -8.24 12.04 -2.79
C LYS A 14 -8.11 10.81 -1.88
N THR A 15 -7.53 10.99 -0.69
CA THR A 15 -7.32 9.92 0.29
C THR A 15 -8.45 9.86 1.31
N GLY A 16 -8.56 8.74 2.03
CA GLY A 16 -9.50 8.57 3.14
C GLY A 16 -10.92 8.13 2.77
N GLY A 17 -11.28 8.11 1.48
CA GLY A 17 -12.61 7.64 1.03
C GLY A 17 -12.93 6.21 1.48
N GLY A 18 -11.98 5.28 1.33
CA GLY A 18 -12.15 3.89 1.78
C GLY A 18 -12.31 3.75 3.30
N LYS A 19 -11.53 4.51 4.08
CA LYS A 19 -11.67 4.53 5.54
C LYS A 19 -13.03 5.07 5.98
N LYS A 20 -13.48 6.15 5.33
CA LYS A 20 -14.80 6.74 5.61
C LYS A 20 -15.92 5.76 5.30
N LEU A 21 -15.87 5.10 4.15
CA LEU A 21 -16.84 4.08 3.76
C LEU A 21 -16.87 2.92 4.75
N ALA A 22 -15.70 2.40 5.16
CA ALA A 22 -15.63 1.35 6.17
C ALA A 22 -16.31 1.78 7.49
N SER A 23 -16.08 3.01 7.94
CA SER A 23 -16.77 3.56 9.12
C SER A 23 -18.28 3.73 8.91
N GLU A 24 -18.74 4.17 7.75
CA GLU A 24 -20.18 4.33 7.43
C GLU A 24 -20.93 3.00 7.49
N TYR A 25 -20.29 1.89 7.09
CA TYR A 25 -20.88 0.56 7.10
C TYR A 25 -20.50 -0.29 8.32
N ASN A 26 -19.82 0.28 9.33
CA ASN A 26 -19.28 -0.45 10.49
C ASN A 26 -18.42 -1.67 10.12
N LEU A 27 -17.66 -1.56 9.02
CA LEU A 27 -16.73 -2.59 8.57
C LEU A 27 -15.33 -2.35 9.15
N PRO A 28 -14.56 -3.41 9.43
CA PRO A 28 -13.17 -3.28 9.87
C PRO A 28 -12.33 -2.66 8.75
N PHE A 29 -11.57 -1.63 9.09
CA PHE A 29 -10.62 -1.01 8.17
C PHE A 29 -9.24 -1.66 8.34
N LEU A 30 -8.84 -2.48 7.37
CA LEU A 30 -7.60 -3.25 7.45
C LEU A 30 -6.34 -2.41 7.21
N GLY A 31 -6.44 -1.34 6.40
CA GLY A 31 -5.34 -0.42 6.12
C GLY A 31 -5.43 0.24 4.75
N GLN A 32 -4.33 0.87 4.35
CA GLN A 32 -4.19 1.55 3.05
C GLN A 32 -2.81 1.21 2.47
N ILE A 33 -2.79 0.90 1.18
CA ILE A 33 -1.55 0.64 0.42
C ILE A 33 -1.16 1.92 -0.34
N PRO A 34 0.07 2.44 -0.18
CA PRO A 34 0.55 3.56 -0.98
C PRO A 34 0.78 3.12 -2.44
N LEU A 35 0.59 4.05 -3.38
CA LEU A 35 1.01 3.82 -4.76
C LEU A 35 2.52 4.00 -4.85
N ASP A 36 3.19 2.95 -5.30
CA ASP A 36 4.64 2.91 -5.44
C ASP A 36 4.98 2.46 -6.88
N PRO A 37 5.62 3.30 -7.70
CA PRO A 37 6.01 2.90 -9.06
C PRO A 37 7.01 1.75 -9.05
N GLU A 38 7.82 1.60 -8.00
CA GLU A 38 8.78 0.50 -7.88
C GLU A 38 8.07 -0.86 -7.79
N VAL A 39 6.88 -0.90 -7.18
CA VAL A 39 6.04 -2.11 -7.13
C VAL A 39 5.65 -2.56 -8.53
N VAL A 40 5.21 -1.63 -9.39
CA VAL A 40 4.82 -1.96 -10.77
C VAL A 40 6.01 -2.52 -11.54
N ASP A 41 7.17 -1.85 -11.45
CA ASP A 41 8.41 -2.29 -12.12
C ASP A 41 8.90 -3.67 -11.64
N LEU A 42 8.69 -4.00 -10.36
CA LEU A 42 9.06 -5.28 -9.77
C LEU A 42 8.08 -6.38 -10.18
N GLU A 43 6.78 -6.12 -10.14
CA GLU A 43 5.74 -7.07 -10.54
C GLU A 43 5.82 -7.43 -12.03
N ASP A 44 6.06 -6.46 -12.92
CA ASP A 44 6.26 -6.71 -14.35
C ASP A 44 7.49 -7.61 -14.63
N LYS A 45 8.48 -7.61 -13.73
CA LYS A 45 9.66 -8.49 -13.81
C LYS A 45 9.46 -9.84 -13.12
N GLY A 46 8.26 -10.13 -12.61
CA GLY A 46 7.95 -11.33 -11.85
C GLY A 46 8.64 -11.38 -10.49
N ARG A 47 8.94 -10.22 -9.89
CA ARG A 47 9.61 -10.08 -8.59
C ARG A 47 8.65 -9.53 -7.56
N PRO A 48 8.13 -10.34 -6.63
CA PRO A 48 7.20 -9.86 -5.62
C PRO A 48 7.83 -8.75 -4.74
N PRO A 49 7.20 -7.56 -4.61
CA PRO A 49 7.76 -6.45 -3.83
C PRO A 49 8.03 -6.78 -2.37
N ILE A 50 7.22 -7.65 -1.77
CA ILE A 50 7.37 -8.11 -0.38
C ILE A 50 8.71 -8.84 -0.16
N ILE A 51 9.22 -9.51 -1.20
CA ILE A 51 10.48 -10.25 -1.14
C ILE A 51 11.65 -9.37 -1.59
N PHE A 52 11.45 -8.59 -2.66
CA PHE A 52 12.54 -7.86 -3.34
C PHE A 52 12.72 -6.42 -2.86
N ALA A 53 11.72 -5.86 -2.15
CA ALA A 53 11.74 -4.53 -1.55
C ALA A 53 11.01 -4.55 -0.18
N PRO A 54 11.47 -5.35 0.80
CA PRO A 54 10.80 -5.49 2.11
C PRO A 54 10.75 -4.19 2.90
N GLU A 55 11.73 -3.31 2.69
CA GLU A 55 11.83 -2.02 3.38
C GLU A 55 10.98 -0.90 2.75
N SER A 56 10.32 -1.17 1.61
CA SER A 56 9.46 -0.21 0.94
C SER A 56 8.21 0.10 1.78
N GLU A 57 7.65 1.30 1.58
CA GLU A 57 6.40 1.70 2.24
C GLU A 57 5.23 0.78 1.85
N PHE A 58 5.24 0.26 0.62
CA PHE A 58 4.28 -0.75 0.17
C PHE A 58 4.35 -2.02 1.01
N SER A 59 5.54 -2.61 1.14
CA SER A 59 5.74 -3.88 1.86
C SER A 59 5.35 -3.75 3.33
N LYS A 60 5.75 -2.65 3.99
CA LYS A 60 5.37 -2.35 5.38
C LYS A 60 3.87 -2.16 5.55
N ALA A 61 3.22 -1.44 4.64
CA ALA A 61 1.78 -1.25 4.66
C ALA A 61 1.01 -2.56 4.43
N PHE A 62 1.50 -3.40 3.51
CA PHE A 62 0.92 -4.69 3.20
C PHE A 62 1.02 -5.66 4.38
N GLU A 63 2.18 -5.79 5.00
CA GLU A 63 2.38 -6.62 6.20
C GLU A 63 1.45 -6.22 7.34
N LYS A 64 1.26 -4.92 7.54
CA LYS A 64 0.31 -4.39 8.53
C LYS A 64 -1.14 -4.79 8.23
N ILE A 65 -1.56 -4.76 6.95
CA ILE A 65 -2.90 -5.19 6.55
C ILE A 65 -3.09 -6.68 6.82
N VAL A 66 -2.10 -7.51 6.45
CA VAL A 66 -2.15 -8.95 6.69
C VAL A 66 -2.23 -9.25 8.18
N SER A 67 -1.47 -8.52 9.01
CA SER A 67 -1.51 -8.66 10.47
C SER A 67 -2.86 -8.28 11.10
N ASN A 68 -3.65 -7.45 10.40
CA ASN A 68 -4.99 -7.05 10.83
C ASN A 68 -6.09 -8.01 10.36
N LEU A 69 -5.76 -9.00 9.52
CA LEU A 69 -6.72 -10.04 9.15
C LEU A 69 -6.92 -10.95 10.37
N ASN A 70 -8.13 -10.95 10.93
CA ASN A 70 -8.54 -11.87 11.99
C ASN A 70 -8.77 -13.26 11.37
N ILE A 71 -7.71 -13.89 10.85
CA ILE A 71 -7.74 -15.29 10.42
C ILE A 71 -7.80 -16.11 11.71
N GLU A 72 -9.01 -16.46 12.13
CA GLU A 72 -9.20 -17.53 13.09
C GLU A 72 -8.93 -18.84 12.34
N GLU A 73 -7.92 -19.58 12.77
CA GLU A 73 -7.73 -21.00 12.41
C GLU A 73 -8.78 -21.88 13.08
#